data_AF-A0A926LFL5-F1
#
_entry.id   AF-A0A926LFL5-F1
#
_cell.length_a   1.000
_cell.length_b   1.000
_cell.length_c   1.000
_cell.angle_alpha   90.00
_cell.angle_beta   90.00
_cell.angle_gamma   90.00
#
_symmetry.space_group_name_H-M   'P 1'
#
loop_
_entity.id
_entity.type
_entity.pdbx_description
1 polymer ?
#
loop_
_entity_poly.entity_id
_entity_poly.type
_entity_poly.pdbx_seq_one_letter_code
_entity_poly.pdbx_strand_id
1 'polypeptide(L)' 'MIKQVSHTVADPDPASLALALEVAYELHAPVTSRAPELATGRPTARSRTRRRTTARA' A
#
# COMPACT_ATOMS: atom_id res chain seq x y z
N MET A 1 -8.44 -23.08 -19.60
CA MET A 1 -7.06 -23.51 -19.33
C MET A 1 -6.17 -22.28 -19.36
N ILE A 2 -5.68 -21.80 -18.20
CA ILE A 2 -4.92 -20.55 -18.09
C ILE A 2 -3.44 -20.90 -17.93
N LYS A 3 -2.57 -20.29 -18.74
CA LYS A 3 -1.13 -20.53 -18.71
C LYS A 3 -0.47 -19.44 -17.86
N GLN A 4 0.11 -19.85 -16.73
CA GLN A 4 1.00 -19.00 -15.94
C GLN A 4 2.37 -18.98 -16.64
N VAL A 5 2.92 -17.79 -16.89
CA VAL A 5 4.26 -17.60 -17.45
C VAL A 5 5.07 -16.75 -16.48
N SER A 6 6.16 -17.31 -15.98
CA SER A 6 7.09 -16.59 -15.10
C SER A 6 8.04 -15.77 -15.95
N HIS A 7 8.08 -14.46 -15.71
CA HIS A 7 9.07 -13.56 -16.28
C HIS A 7 10.12 -13.27 -15.21
N THR A 8 11.36 -13.70 -15.47
CA THR A 8 12.50 -13.29 -14.65
C THR A 8 12.92 -11.93 -15.17
N VAL A 9 12.68 -10.90 -14.37
CA VAL A 9 13.20 -9.56 -14.63
C VAL A 9 14.59 -9.49 -13.98
N ALA A 10 15.59 -9.03 -14.73
CA ALA A 10 16.93 -8.82 -14.19
C ALA A 10 16.86 -7.90 -12.97
N ASP A 11 17.64 -8.20 -11.92
CA ASP A 11 17.56 -7.55 -10.62
C ASP A 11 17.41 -6.03 -10.76
N PRO A 12 16.23 -5.46 -10.46
CA PRO A 12 16.07 -4.02 -10.50
C PRO A 12 16.86 -3.43 -9.33
N ASP A 13 17.95 -2.75 -9.64
CA ASP A 13 18.72 -2.01 -8.64
C ASP A 13 17.78 -1.08 -7.85
N PRO A 14 17.70 -1.22 -6.51
CA PRO A 14 16.73 -0.48 -5.71
C PRO A 14 16.94 1.04 -5.77
N ALA A 15 18.19 1.50 -5.97
CA ALA A 15 18.48 2.93 -6.15
C ALA A 15 17.91 3.45 -7.48
N SER A 16 18.09 2.69 -8.56
CA SER A 16 17.50 2.98 -9.87
C SER A 16 15.95 2.97 -9.84
N LEU A 17 15.34 2.06 -9.07
CA LEU A 17 13.89 2.05 -8.87
C LEU A 17 13.40 3.30 -8.14
N ALA A 18 14.07 3.71 -7.06
CA ALA A 18 13.70 4.91 -6.31
C ALA A 18 13.75 6.16 -7.19
N LEU A 19 14.81 6.33 -7.98
CA LEU A 19 14.95 7.43 -8.93
C LEU A 19 13.86 7.41 -10.00
N ALA A 20 13.55 6.23 -10.56
CA ALA A 20 12.50 6.10 -11.56
C ALA A 20 11.12 6.48 -11.00
N LEU A 21 10.84 6.14 -9.74
CA LEU A 21 9.61 6.55 -9.06
C LEU A 21 9.57 8.07 -8.86
N GLU A 22 10.65 8.68 -8.41
CA GLU A 22 10.75 10.13 -8.23
C GLU A 22 10.47 10.88 -9.53
N VAL A 23 11.16 10.52 -10.62
CA VAL A 23 10.92 11.09 -11.96
C VAL A 23 9.49 10.84 -12.42
N ALA A 24 8.93 9.65 -12.16
CA ALA A 24 7.54 9.35 -12.51
C ALA A 24 6.57 10.27 -11.75
N TYR A 25 6.81 10.58 -10.48
CA TYR A 25 6.01 11.52 -9.68
C TYR A 25 6.13 12.96 -10.18
N GLU A 26 7.33 13.39 -10.61
CA GLU A 26 7.53 14.70 -11.20
C GLU A 26 6.78 14.86 -12.52
N LEU A 27 6.81 13.82 -13.37
CA LEU A 27 6.15 13.83 -14.67
C LEU A 27 4.64 13.56 -14.57
N HIS A 28 4.22 12.78 -13.58
CA HIS A 28 2.83 12.37 -13.39
C HIS A 28 2.41 12.67 -11.96
N ALA A 29 1.80 13.84 -11.77
CA ALA A 29 1.18 14.16 -10.49
C ALA A 29 0.18 13.05 -10.10
N PRO A 30 0.31 12.47 -8.91
CA PRO A 30 -0.55 11.38 -8.47
C PRO A 30 -1.99 11.89 -8.37
N VAL A 31 -2.92 11.19 -9.01
CA VAL A 31 -4.34 11.46 -8.83
C VAL A 31 -4.72 11.04 -7.41
N THR A 32 -4.97 12.04 -6.55
CA THR A 32 -5.31 11.83 -5.13
C THR A 32 -6.74 11.32 -4.93
N SER A 33 -7.58 11.42 -5.96
CA SER A 33 -8.93 10.86 -5.97
C SER A 33 -8.89 9.38 -6.35
N ARG A 34 -9.22 8.52 -5.38
CA ARG A 34 -9.35 7.08 -5.62
C ARG A 34 -10.66 6.82 -6.37
N ALA A 35 -10.59 5.99 -7.41
CA ALA A 35 -11.76 5.61 -8.18
C ALA A 35 -12.86 4.98 -7.29
N PRO A 36 -14.15 5.25 -7.53
CA PRO A 36 -15.24 4.88 -6.64
C PRO A 36 -15.37 3.37 -6.41
N GLU A 37 -15.03 2.55 -7.42
CA GLU A 37 -14.99 1.09 -7.32
C GLU A 37 -13.90 0.58 -6.36
N LEU A 38 -12.89 1.41 -6.08
CA LEU A 38 -11.80 1.13 -5.15
C LEU A 38 -12.04 1.73 -3.77
N ALA A 39 -13.14 2.45 -3.55
CA ALA A 39 -13.52 2.96 -2.24
C ALA A 39 -13.98 1.81 -1.32
N THR A 40 -13.05 0.95 -0.92
CA THR A 40 -13.27 0.03 0.18
C THR A 40 -13.50 0.86 1.42
N GLY A 41 -14.72 0.81 1.96
CA GLY A 41 -15.08 1.57 3.15
C GLY A 41 -14.01 1.42 4.22
N ARG A 42 -13.45 2.55 4.68
CA ARG A 42 -12.45 2.58 5.74
C ARG A 42 -12.95 1.68 6.87
N PRO A 43 -12.27 0.56 7.22
CA PRO A 43 -12.67 -0.21 8.37
C PRO A 43 -12.58 0.75 9.55
N THR A 44 -13.74 1.10 10.11
CA THR A 44 -13.81 1.91 11.31
C THR A 44 -12.92 1.19 12.32
N ALA A 45 -11.88 1.84 12.81
CA ALA A 45 -11.03 1.26 13.83
C ALA A 45 -11.94 0.87 14.99
N ARG A 46 -12.25 -0.42 15.13
CA ARG A 46 -13.04 -0.93 16.24
C ARG A 46 -12.18 -0.68 17.46
N SER A 47 -12.43 0.42 18.16
CA SER A 47 -11.77 0.75 19.42
C SER A 47 -11.97 -0.44 20.35
N ARG A 48 -10.94 -1.29 20.45
CA ARG A 48 -10.84 -2.28 21.50
C ARG A 48 -10.47 -1.50 22.75
N THR A 49 -11.47 -0.84 23.34
CA THR A 49 -11.42 -0.38 24.73
C THR A 49 -11.17 -1.62 25.58
N ARG A 50 -9.89 -1.89 25.83
CA ARG A 50 -9.39 -2.95 26.69
C ARG A 50 -9.73 -2.53 28.11
N ARG A 51 -10.99 -2.76 28.49
CA ARG A 51 -11.48 -2.53 29.84
C ARG A 51 -10.75 -3.49 30.78
N ARG A 52 -10.21 -2.89 31.86
CA ARG A 52 -9.89 -3.47 33.18
C ARG A 52 -8.56 -4.26 33.25
N THR A 53 -7.72 -4.09 34.28
CA THR A 53 -7.78 -3.34 35.55
C THR A 53 -6.36 -3.33 36.11
N THR A 54 -5.86 -2.17 36.53
CA THR A 54 -4.71 -2.10 37.46
C THR A 54 -5.20 -2.59 38.83
N ALA A 55 -4.96 -3.86 39.15
CA ALA A 55 -4.96 -4.30 40.54
C ALA A 55 -3.56 -3.98 41.10
N ARG A 56 -3.47 -2.85 41.78
CA ARG A 56 -2.36 -2.50 42.66
C ARG A 56 -2.73 -3.05 44.04
N ALA A 57 -2.00 -4.05 44.51
CA ALA A 57 -1.80 -4.40 45.91
C ALA A 57 -0.47 -5.16 46.01
#